data_AF-A0A7C1QUQ0-F1
#
_entry.id   AF-A0A7C1QUQ0-F1
#
_cell.length_a   1.000
_cell.length_b   1.000
_cell.length_c   1.000
_cell.angle_alpha   90.00
_cell.angle_beta   90.00
_cell.angle_gamma   90.00
#
_symmetry.space_group_name_H-M   'P 1'
#
loop_
_entity.id
_entity.type
_entity.pdbx_description
1 polymer ?
#
loop_
_entity_poly.entity_id
_entity_poly.type
_entity_poly.pdbx_seq_one_letter_code
_entity_poly.pdbx_strand_id
1 'polypeptide(L)'
;MVKINIIVDGSNVAFFKRNKRKEAKLQNLEILISFLEKLSTKFPINHEIITDASLRYRIDKKSELEKLYNTGKLLQCPSKIQADEFLLEFFKLHPEDTIIISNDNFSEFENVNPIVCKFMIIMKEIIILPNLTAFFNDVDKPQMEGKAIA
;
A
#
# COMPACT_ATOMS: atom_id res chain seq x y z
N MET A 1 -13.75 -9.00 15.01
CA MET A 1 -13.60 -8.65 13.60
C MET A 1 -12.10 -8.58 13.33
N VAL A 2 -11.57 -9.44 12.46
CA VAL A 2 -10.14 -9.46 12.14
C VAL A 2 -9.84 -8.18 11.36
N LYS A 3 -8.77 -7.47 11.75
CA LYS A 3 -8.39 -6.20 11.13
C LYS A 3 -7.30 -6.50 10.11
N ILE A 4 -7.52 -6.14 8.85
CA ILE A 4 -6.53 -6.39 7.79
C ILE A 4 -5.52 -5.23 7.76
N ASN A 5 -4.23 -5.57 7.70
CA ASN A 5 -3.13 -4.64 7.58
C ASN A 5 -2.80 -4.43 6.11
N ILE A 6 -2.85 -3.19 5.65
CA ILE A 6 -2.44 -2.80 4.30
C ILE A 6 -1.15 -2.00 4.41
N ILE A 7 -0.03 -2.59 3.99
CA ILE A 7 1.25 -1.90 3.92
C ILE A 7 1.56 -1.51 2.48
N VAL A 8 1.99 -0.27 2.27
CA VAL A 8 2.17 0.27 0.92
C VAL A 8 3.60 0.71 0.68
N ASP A 9 4.13 0.33 -0.47
CA ASP A 9 5.36 0.88 -1.02
C ASP A 9 5.08 2.27 -1.61
N GLY A 10 5.23 3.28 -0.77
CA GLY A 10 5.01 4.68 -1.13
C GLY A 10 6.02 5.20 -2.14
N SER A 11 7.26 4.69 -2.16
CA SER A 11 8.24 5.06 -3.18
C SER A 11 7.77 4.63 -4.57
N ASN A 12 7.34 3.37 -4.72
CA ASN A 12 6.82 2.83 -5.98
C ASN A 12 5.60 3.60 -6.48
N VAL A 13 4.68 3.95 -5.56
CA VAL A 13 3.50 4.78 -5.85
C VAL A 13 3.91 6.18 -6.31
N ALA A 14 4.82 6.84 -5.60
CA ALA A 14 5.29 8.17 -5.96
C ALA A 14 5.96 8.18 -7.35
N PHE A 15 6.63 7.08 -7.73
CA PHE A 15 7.29 6.92 -9.04
C PHE A 15 6.42 6.29 -10.15
N PHE A 16 5.16 5.94 -9.90
CA PHE A 16 4.30 5.16 -10.82
C PHE A 16 4.26 5.65 -12.28
N LYS A 17 4.31 6.96 -12.51
CA LYS A 17 4.48 7.55 -13.85
C LYS A 17 5.79 8.32 -13.91
N ARG A 18 6.88 7.60 -14.20
CA ARG A 18 8.18 8.22 -14.47
C ARG A 18 8.05 9.13 -15.68
N ASN A 19 8.04 10.44 -15.45
CA ASN A 19 8.30 11.41 -16.51
C ASN A 19 9.75 11.22 -17.02
N LYS A 20 10.13 11.85 -18.13
CA LYS A 20 11.51 11.80 -18.67
C LYS A 20 12.59 12.17 -17.63
N ARG A 21 12.22 12.89 -16.56
CA ARG A 21 13.11 13.32 -15.47
C ARG A 21 13.20 12.31 -14.31
N LYS A 22 12.48 11.19 -14.37
CA LYS A 22 12.37 10.20 -13.28
C LYS A 22 12.05 10.84 -11.91
N GLU A 23 11.22 11.88 -11.94
CA GLU A 23 10.79 12.65 -10.77
C GLU A 23 9.54 12.02 -10.16
N ALA A 24 9.54 11.82 -8.84
CA ALA A 24 8.39 11.35 -8.10
C ALA A 24 7.32 12.45 -7.99
N LYS A 25 6.05 12.04 -7.96
CA LYS A 25 4.91 12.96 -7.89
C LYS A 25 4.18 12.79 -6.57
N LEU A 26 4.14 13.85 -5.76
CA LEU A 26 3.36 13.86 -4.53
C LEU A 26 1.89 13.54 -4.78
N GLN A 27 1.34 14.02 -5.90
CA GLN A 27 -0.04 13.75 -6.28
C GLN A 27 -0.39 12.25 -6.32
N ASN A 28 0.55 11.38 -6.66
CA ASN A 28 0.30 9.94 -6.66
C ASN A 28 0.07 9.41 -5.23
N LEU A 29 0.83 9.91 -4.26
CA LEU A 29 0.65 9.61 -2.84
C LEU A 29 -0.67 10.16 -2.32
N GLU A 30 -1.04 11.39 -2.70
CA GLU A 30 -2.33 12.00 -2.31
C GLU A 30 -3.53 11.17 -2.80
N ILE A 31 -3.48 10.67 -4.04
CA ILE A 31 -4.52 9.79 -4.60
C ILE A 31 -4.62 8.49 -3.79
N LEU A 32 -3.49 7.86 -3.47
CA LEU A 32 -3.44 6.65 -2.64
C LEU A 32 -3.99 6.90 -1.23
N ILE A 33 -3.55 7.97 -0.57
CA ILE A 33 -4.02 8.33 0.78
C ILE A 33 -5.54 8.50 0.79
N SER A 34 -6.08 9.26 -0.17
CA SER A 34 -7.53 9.45 -0.29
C SER A 34 -8.28 8.13 -0.50
N PHE A 35 -7.71 7.21 -1.28
CA PHE A 35 -8.26 5.87 -1.47
C PHE A 35 -8.28 5.07 -0.16
N LEU A 36 -7.16 5.00 0.57
CA LEU A 36 -7.05 4.24 1.81
C LEU A 36 -7.93 4.81 2.93
N GLU A 37 -8.04 6.14 3.02
CA GLU A 37 -8.96 6.80 3.96
C GLU A 37 -10.41 6.42 3.66
N LYS A 38 -10.84 6.49 2.39
CA LYS A 38 -12.19 6.06 1.97
C LYS A 38 -12.44 4.57 2.18
N LEU A 39 -11.41 3.74 2.08
CA LEU A 39 -11.51 2.31 2.33
C LEU A 39 -11.68 2.04 3.83
N SER A 40 -10.94 2.77 4.67
CA SER A 40 -10.97 2.68 6.14
C SER A 40 -12.30 3.15 6.75
N THR A 41 -13.07 3.99 6.06
CA THR A 41 -14.43 4.34 6.51
C THR A 41 -15.46 3.25 6.26
N LYS A 42 -15.15 2.28 5.38
CA LYS A 42 -16.06 1.20 5.00
C LYS A 42 -15.69 -0.14 5.63
N PHE A 43 -14.40 -0.39 5.82
CA PHE A 43 -13.89 -1.66 6.28
C PHE A 43 -12.91 -1.48 7.45
N PRO A 44 -12.83 -2.46 8.37
CA PRO A 44 -11.89 -2.43 9.48
C PRO A 44 -10.48 -2.76 9.03
N ILE A 45 -9.77 -1.77 8.49
CA ILE A 45 -8.39 -1.91 8.03
C ILE A 45 -7.44 -1.04 8.86
N ASN A 46 -6.19 -1.48 8.99
CA ASN A 46 -5.05 -0.62 9.29
C ASN A 46 -4.32 -0.36 7.97
N HIS A 47 -3.71 0.82 7.83
CA HIS A 47 -2.80 1.02 6.71
C HIS A 47 -1.60 1.88 7.10
N GLU A 48 -0.45 1.54 6.53
CA GLU A 48 0.80 2.30 6.65
C GLU A 48 1.43 2.45 5.26
N ILE A 49 1.93 3.65 4.97
CA ILE A 49 2.60 3.93 3.70
C ILE A 49 4.08 4.18 4.00
N ILE A 50 4.93 3.28 3.55
CA ILE A 50 6.37 3.28 3.83
C ILE A 50 7.12 3.79 2.60
N THR A 51 8.09 4.67 2.81
CA THR A 51 8.88 5.29 1.73
C THR A 51 10.37 5.21 2.02
N ASP A 52 11.18 5.11 0.96
CA ASP A 52 12.64 5.21 1.10
C ASP A 52 13.04 6.61 1.55
N ALA A 53 14.09 6.70 2.37
CA ALA A 53 14.71 7.98 2.72
C ALA A 53 15.14 8.81 1.49
N SER A 54 15.42 8.14 0.36
CA SER A 54 15.86 8.80 -0.88
C SER A 54 14.75 9.58 -1.59
N LEU A 55 13.48 9.30 -1.31
CA LEU A 55 12.32 9.92 -1.99
C LEU A 55 12.34 11.45 -1.86
N ARG A 56 12.74 11.96 -0.69
CA ARG A 56 12.79 13.40 -0.38
C ARG A 56 13.66 14.22 -1.34
N TYR A 57 14.66 13.59 -1.97
CA TYR A 57 15.54 14.27 -2.90
C TYR A 57 14.97 14.35 -4.33
N ARG A 58 14.02 13.46 -4.65
CA ARG A 58 13.56 13.18 -6.02
C ARG A 58 12.07 13.46 -6.26
N ILE A 59 11.38 14.02 -5.28
CA ILE A 59 9.98 14.43 -5.37
C ILE A 59 9.85 15.91 -5.75
N ASP A 60 8.79 16.24 -6.48
CA ASP A 60 8.50 17.61 -6.91
C ASP A 60 8.15 18.57 -5.75
N LYS A 61 7.27 18.14 -4.84
CA LYS A 61 6.77 18.98 -3.74
C LYS A 61 7.33 18.60 -2.37
N LYS A 62 8.62 18.86 -2.16
CA LYS A 62 9.36 18.43 -0.94
C LYS A 62 8.74 18.93 0.38
N SER A 63 8.35 20.19 0.46
CA SER A 63 7.76 20.75 1.69
C SER A 63 6.43 20.07 2.07
N GLU A 64 5.61 19.73 1.08
CA GLU A 64 4.35 19.02 1.31
C GLU A 64 4.60 17.54 1.69
N LEU A 65 5.62 16.89 1.12
CA LEU A 65 6.05 15.56 1.56
C LEU A 65 6.44 15.56 3.05
N GLU A 66 7.22 16.53 3.51
CA GLU A 66 7.64 16.61 4.92
C GLU A 66 6.43 16.82 5.86
N LYS A 67 5.38 17.52 5.43
CA LYS A 67 4.12 17.60 6.20
C LYS A 67 3.44 16.23 6.34
N LEU A 68 3.49 15.39 5.31
CA LEU A 68 2.92 14.05 5.39
C LEU A 68 3.69 13.15 6.36
N TYR A 69 5.02 13.28 6.44
CA TYR A 69 5.80 12.60 7.49
C TYR A 69 5.45 13.13 8.88
N ASN A 70 5.41 14.45 9.07
CA ASN A 70 5.14 15.06 10.38
C ASN A 70 3.73 14.74 10.92
N THR A 71 2.77 14.48 10.03
CA THR A 71 1.40 14.10 10.40
C THR A 71 1.22 12.58 10.56
N GLY A 72 2.27 11.79 10.34
CA GLY A 72 2.22 10.33 10.39
C GLY A 72 1.44 9.70 9.23
N LYS A 73 1.14 10.44 8.17
CA LYS A 73 0.48 9.92 6.97
C LYS A 73 1.41 9.06 6.11
N LEU A 74 2.71 9.29 6.24
CA LEU A 74 3.76 8.48 5.63
C LEU A 74 4.79 8.13 6.70
N LEU A 75 5.37 6.94 6.58
CA LEU A 75 6.54 6.51 7.32
C LEU A 75 7.77 6.58 6.40
N GLN A 76 8.84 7.16 6.91
CA GLN A 76 10.13 7.18 6.23
C GLN A 76 11.02 6.10 6.82
N CYS A 77 11.61 5.26 5.96
CA CYS A 77 12.63 4.32 6.38
C CYS A 77 13.88 5.04 6.91
N PRO A 78 14.61 4.41 7.86
CA PRO A 78 15.95 4.86 8.23
C PRO A 78 16.86 5.03 7.01
N SER A 79 17.86 5.90 7.14
CA SER A 79 18.84 6.08 6.08
C SER A 79 19.53 4.75 5.75
N LYS A 80 19.73 4.51 4.44
CA LYS A 80 20.41 3.32 3.88
C LYS A 80 19.66 1.99 3.99
N ILE A 81 18.44 1.98 4.52
CA ILE A 81 17.56 0.81 4.52
C ILE A 81 16.43 1.05 3.53
N GLN A 82 16.11 0.05 2.71
CA GLN A 82 15.06 0.16 1.70
C GLN A 82 13.68 -0.13 2.30
N ALA A 83 12.63 0.47 1.72
CA ALA A 83 11.25 0.21 2.15
C ALA A 83 10.88 -1.27 2.05
N ASP A 84 11.34 -1.94 1.00
CA ASP A 84 11.12 -3.36 0.71
C ASP A 84 11.47 -4.26 1.90
N GLU A 85 12.58 -3.98 2.60
CA GLU A 85 13.00 -4.74 3.77
C GLU A 85 11.94 -4.70 4.89
N PHE A 86 11.42 -3.51 5.22
CA PHE A 86 10.40 -3.36 6.26
C PHE A 86 9.05 -3.96 5.85
N LEU A 87 8.67 -3.79 4.58
CA LEU A 87 7.41 -4.33 4.07
C LEU A 87 7.38 -5.86 4.22
N LEU A 88 8.49 -6.52 3.86
CA LEU A 88 8.59 -7.97 3.90
C LEU A 88 8.76 -8.50 5.33
N GLU A 89 9.55 -7.84 6.17
CA GLU A 89 9.66 -8.23 7.59
C GLU A 89 8.31 -8.09 8.31
N PHE A 90 7.55 -7.03 8.04
CA PHE A 90 6.20 -6.89 8.59
C PHE A 90 5.27 -8.02 8.10
N PHE A 91 5.31 -8.34 6.80
CA PHE A 91 4.54 -9.47 6.26
C PHE A 91 4.93 -10.81 6.90
N LYS A 92 6.23 -11.07 7.13
CA LYS A 92 6.68 -12.31 7.81
C LYS A 92 6.14 -12.44 9.23
N LEU A 93 6.00 -11.32 9.95
CA LEU A 93 5.44 -11.30 11.29
C LEU A 93 3.91 -11.52 11.30
N HIS A 94 3.24 -11.10 10.23
CA HIS A 94 1.78 -11.01 10.13
C HIS A 94 1.25 -11.52 8.76
N PRO A 95 1.57 -12.76 8.34
CA PRO A 95 1.30 -13.20 6.96
C PRO A 95 -0.18 -13.44 6.67
N GLU A 96 -0.98 -13.75 7.70
CA GLU A 96 -2.39 -14.11 7.56
C GLU A 96 -3.33 -12.90 7.38
N ASP A 97 -2.89 -11.71 7.79
CA ASP A 97 -3.69 -10.49 7.80
C ASP A 97 -3.00 -9.29 7.13
N THR A 98 -1.91 -9.51 6.39
CA THR A 98 -1.18 -8.44 5.71
C THR A 98 -1.30 -8.52 4.19
N ILE A 99 -1.63 -7.39 3.56
CA ILE A 99 -1.62 -7.17 2.12
C ILE A 99 -0.60 -6.08 1.81
N ILE A 100 0.25 -6.31 0.81
CA ILE A 100 1.22 -5.33 0.32
C ILE A 100 0.66 -4.66 -0.95
N ILE A 101 0.68 -3.34 -1.04
CA ILE A 101 0.44 -2.62 -2.29
C ILE A 101 1.79 -2.17 -2.86
N SER A 102 2.22 -2.80 -3.96
CA SER A 102 3.38 -2.39 -4.75
C SER A 102 3.27 -2.97 -6.15
N ASN A 103 3.89 -2.32 -7.15
CA ASN A 103 4.08 -2.94 -8.46
C ASN A 103 5.32 -3.82 -8.52
N ASP A 104 6.21 -3.78 -7.51
CA ASP A 104 7.32 -4.72 -7.40
C ASP A 104 6.83 -6.13 -6.99
N ASN A 105 7.52 -7.16 -7.45
CA ASN A 105 7.29 -8.55 -7.06
C ASN A 105 8.18 -9.00 -5.90
N PHE A 106 9.17 -8.19 -5.49
CA PHE A 106 10.14 -8.52 -4.45
C PHE A 106 10.90 -9.83 -4.74
N SER A 107 11.16 -10.12 -6.02
CA SER A 107 11.75 -11.39 -6.47
C SER A 107 13.17 -11.65 -5.94
N GLU A 108 13.83 -10.62 -5.44
CA GLU A 108 15.14 -10.70 -4.80
C GLU A 108 15.11 -11.27 -3.37
N PHE A 109 13.91 -11.41 -2.78
CA PHE A 109 13.73 -11.97 -1.45
C PHE A 109 13.31 -13.44 -1.55
N GLU A 110 14.29 -14.32 -1.40
CA GLU A 110 14.05 -15.77 -1.39
C GLU A 110 13.18 -16.19 -0.19
N ASN A 111 12.32 -17.19 -0.40
CA ASN A 111 11.49 -17.84 0.62
C ASN A 111 10.37 -17.00 1.25
N VAL A 112 9.97 -15.89 0.63
CA VAL A 112 8.76 -15.14 1.02
C VAL A 112 7.84 -15.04 -0.20
N ASN A 113 6.55 -15.34 -0.01
CA ASN A 113 5.55 -15.18 -1.06
C ASN A 113 4.44 -14.24 -0.57
N PRO A 114 4.69 -12.92 -0.58
CA PRO A 114 3.75 -11.95 -0.03
C PRO A 114 2.49 -11.82 -0.89
N ILE A 115 1.36 -11.49 -0.26
CA ILE A 115 0.14 -11.11 -0.97
C ILE A 115 0.33 -9.68 -1.49
N VAL A 116 0.73 -9.55 -2.75
CA VAL A 116 0.97 -8.24 -3.39
C VAL A 116 -0.18 -7.87 -4.31
N CYS A 117 -0.82 -6.74 -4.02
CA CYS A 117 -1.79 -6.11 -4.91
C CYS A 117 -1.09 -5.08 -5.80
N LYS A 118 -1.27 -5.24 -7.12
CA LYS A 118 -0.75 -4.32 -8.14
C LYS A 118 -1.66 -3.11 -8.25
N PHE A 119 -1.11 -1.98 -8.68
CA PHE A 119 -1.90 -0.75 -8.82
C PHE A 119 -1.58 0.02 -10.09
N MET A 120 -2.55 0.81 -10.52
CA MET A 120 -2.40 1.76 -11.61
C MET A 120 -3.19 3.03 -11.35
N ILE A 121 -2.60 4.19 -11.66
CA ILE A 121 -3.27 5.50 -11.61
C ILE A 121 -3.74 5.91 -13.01
N ILE A 122 -5.07 5.93 -13.22
CA ILE A 122 -5.75 6.31 -14.46
C ILE A 122 -6.66 7.50 -14.17
N MET A 123 -6.58 8.57 -14.97
CA MET A 123 -7.49 9.73 -14.83
C MET A 123 -7.60 10.28 -13.39
N LYS A 124 -6.50 10.24 -12.62
CA LYS A 124 -6.39 10.62 -11.19
C LYS A 124 -7.11 9.69 -10.20
N GLU A 125 -7.48 8.50 -10.63
CA GLU A 125 -8.00 7.43 -9.79
C GLU A 125 -6.97 6.31 -9.68
N ILE A 126 -6.80 5.75 -8.48
CA ILE A 126 -5.99 4.56 -8.27
C ILE A 126 -6.88 3.32 -8.36
N ILE A 127 -6.47 2.39 -9.20
CA ILE A 127 -7.07 1.07 -9.37
C ILE A 127 -6.09 0.08 -8.76
N ILE A 128 -6.59 -0.79 -7.87
CA ILE A 128 -5.81 -1.85 -7.23
C ILE A 128 -6.39 -3.20 -7.65
N LEU A 129 -5.51 -4.15 -7.97
CA LEU A 129 -5.85 -5.49 -8.39
C LEU A 129 -5.28 -6.54 -7.43
N PRO A 130 -6.11 -7.48 -6.92
CA PRO A 130 -7.57 -7.53 -7.09
C PRO A 130 -8.29 -6.33 -6.44
N ASN A 131 -9.53 -6.09 -6.83
CA ASN A 131 -10.32 -4.97 -6.28
C ASN A 131 -10.55 -5.19 -4.78
N LEU A 132 -9.88 -4.39 -3.95
CA LEU A 132 -9.94 -4.51 -2.49
C LEU A 132 -11.34 -4.33 -1.91
N THR A 133 -12.16 -3.46 -2.49
CA THR A 133 -13.54 -3.27 -2.03
C THR A 133 -14.38 -4.53 -2.28
N ALA A 134 -14.23 -5.16 -3.45
CA ALA A 134 -14.91 -6.42 -3.73
C ALA A 134 -14.39 -7.54 -2.83
N PHE A 135 -13.08 -7.62 -2.64
CA PHE A 135 -12.43 -8.58 -1.75
C PHE A 135 -12.98 -8.49 -0.32
N PHE A 136 -13.01 -7.28 0.28
CA PHE A 136 -13.53 -7.12 1.64
C PHE A 136 -15.03 -7.36 1.75
N ASN A 137 -15.82 -6.97 0.74
CA ASN A 137 -17.25 -7.30 0.72
C ASN A 137 -17.52 -8.81 0.67
N ASP A 138 -16.64 -9.59 0.03
CA ASP A 138 -16.77 -11.05 0.01
C ASP A 138 -16.34 -11.69 1.34
N VAL A 139 -15.38 -11.10 2.05
CA VAL A 139 -14.97 -11.51 3.40
C VAL A 139 -16.04 -11.18 4.45
N ASP A 140 -16.72 -10.04 4.31
CA ASP A 140 -17.78 -9.59 5.23
C ASP A 140 -19.14 -10.28 5.00
N LYS A 141 -19.29 -11.09 3.94
CA LYS A 141 -20.48 -11.93 3.79
C LYS A 141 -20.46 -12.99 4.89
N PRO A 142 -21.51 -13.10 5.73
CA PRO A 142 -21.65 -14.30 6.55
C PRO A 142 -21.63 -15.50 5.61
N GLN A 143 -20.73 -16.46 5.87
CA GLN A 143 -20.77 -17.75 5.20
C GLN A 143 -22.20 -18.28 5.38
N MET A 144 -22.96 -18.35 4.29
CA MET A 144 -24.36 -18.75 4.34
C MET A 144 -24.46 -20.11 5.04
N GLU A 145 -25.13 -20.11 6.20
CA GLU A 145 -25.81 -21.27 6.74
C GLU A 145 -26.57 -21.95 5.59
N GLY A 146 -26.26 -23.21 5.30
CA GLY A 146 -26.93 -23.89 4.19
C GLY A 146 -26.21 -25.07 3.54
N LYS A 147 -25.45 -25.87 4.29
CA LYS A 147 -25.38 -27.32 3.99
C LYS A 147 -26.16 -28.08 5.04
N ALA A 148 -27.48 -27.88 4.98
CA ALA A 148 -28.45 -28.79 5.55
C ALA A 148 -29.44 -29.13 4.43
N ILE A 149 -29.10 -30.11 3.59
CA ILE A 149 -30.08 -31.03 3.01
C ILE A 149 -29.38 -32.40 2.95
N ALA A 150 -30.10 -33.38 3.46
CA ALA A 150 -29.76 -34.80 3.58
C ALA A 150 -29.33 -35.46 2.26
#